data_AF-A0A7G5ZQI4-F1
#
_entry.id   AF-A0A7G5ZQI4-F1
#
_cell.length_a   1.000
_cell.length_b   1.000
_cell.length_c   1.000
_cell.angle_alpha   90.00
_cell.angle_beta   90.00
_cell.angle_gamma   90.00
#
_symmetry.space_group_name_H-M   'P 1'
#
loop_
_entity.id
_entity.type
_entity.pdbx_description
1 polymer ?
#
loop_
_entity_poly.entity_id
_entity_poly.type
_entity_poly.pdbx_seq_one_letter_code
_entity_poly.pdbx_strand_id
1 'polypeptide(L)'
;MHLIALGCLAMGVASAIIGAMIGADTVFLYMFVAFFCASVAGQLAHRVRSGRLWPAIPWREVVTLNLATLMTFGAFYLALVWIPASLVAGIEAAFAPLITLFIGLRVRRRVPALTWVLALGVLACSIAFGAAQNQALAIPGPQYITGVALALTAGAGMAVLALVSHRLGKRGVSAASILAVRYHLAYVVALLLALRENPLKVGLPDLLGSLVWMVPLGIAAVVLPLFLIQSGMMRTDPTLTTVMMAGLPAISFLTEAILLGSRTTVASWALLVLLVALIGTYGVIDVRRTQPRL
;
A
#
# COMPACT_ATOMS: atom_id res chain seq x y z
N MET A 1 -0.63 -16.43 0.54
CA MET A 1 0.71 -16.06 0.04
C MET A 1 0.75 -15.70 -1.43
N HIS A 2 0.52 -16.61 -2.40
CA HIS A 2 0.69 -16.31 -3.84
C HIS A 2 -0.08 -15.08 -4.34
N LEU A 3 -1.32 -14.87 -3.87
CA LEU A 3 -2.12 -13.69 -4.23
C LEU A 3 -1.51 -12.37 -3.72
N ILE A 4 -0.89 -12.37 -2.53
CA ILE A 4 -0.20 -11.17 -2.01
C ILE A 4 1.01 -10.89 -2.88
N ALA A 5 1.83 -11.91 -3.16
CA ALA A 5 3.04 -11.73 -3.96
C ALA A 5 2.72 -11.19 -5.36
N LEU A 6 1.71 -11.76 -6.04
CA LEU A 6 1.26 -11.27 -7.34
C LEU A 6 0.70 -9.85 -7.25
N GLY A 7 -0.07 -9.56 -6.21
CA GLY A 7 -0.59 -8.22 -5.94
C GLY A 7 0.51 -7.20 -5.67
N CYS A 8 1.56 -7.57 -4.92
CA CYS A 8 2.72 -6.72 -4.64
C CYS A 8 3.52 -6.46 -5.92
N LEU A 9 3.70 -7.48 -6.76
CA LEU A 9 4.35 -7.32 -8.06
C LEU A 9 3.60 -6.32 -8.93
N ALA A 10 2.29 -6.54 -9.11
CA ALA A 10 1.47 -5.65 -9.92
C ALA A 10 1.41 -4.23 -9.36
N MET A 11 1.26 -4.08 -8.03
CA MET A 11 1.21 -2.79 -7.36
C MET A 11 2.57 -2.06 -7.39
N GLY A 12 3.70 -2.77 -7.25
CA GLY A 12 5.02 -2.15 -7.30
C GLY A 12 5.34 -1.58 -8.68
N VAL A 13 5.03 -2.33 -9.74
CA VAL A 13 5.14 -1.85 -11.13
C VAL A 13 4.21 -0.66 -11.36
N ALA A 14 2.96 -0.78 -10.90
CA ALA A 14 1.96 0.28 -10.99
C ALA A 14 2.40 1.57 -10.29
N SER A 15 2.92 1.49 -9.06
CA SER A 15 3.38 2.66 -8.30
C SER A 15 4.50 3.42 -9.02
N ALA A 16 5.45 2.72 -9.63
CA ALA A 16 6.50 3.35 -10.45
C ALA A 16 5.93 4.06 -11.68
N ILE A 17 5.02 3.42 -12.42
CA ILE A 17 4.37 4.00 -13.59
C ILE A 17 3.52 5.22 -13.19
N ILE A 18 2.73 5.11 -12.13
CA ILE A 18 1.91 6.20 -11.58
C ILE A 18 2.81 7.37 -11.18
N GLY A 19 3.91 7.12 -10.47
CA GLY A 19 4.85 8.16 -10.05
C GLY A 19 5.51 8.89 -11.22
N ALA A 20 5.63 8.26 -12.39
CA ALA A 20 6.18 8.88 -13.59
C ALA A 20 5.12 9.60 -14.45
N MET A 21 3.87 9.14 -14.43
CA MET A 21 2.80 9.65 -15.30
C MET A 21 1.90 10.70 -14.64
N ILE A 22 1.74 10.66 -13.32
CA ILE A 22 0.84 11.54 -12.59
C ILE A 22 1.61 12.72 -12.01
N GLY A 23 1.25 13.93 -12.43
CA GLY A 23 1.76 15.17 -11.88
C GLY A 23 1.16 15.51 -10.52
N ALA A 24 1.82 16.40 -9.77
CA ALA A 24 1.33 16.86 -8.47
C ALA A 24 -0.05 17.55 -8.57
N ASP A 25 -0.35 18.18 -9.70
CA ASP A 25 -1.61 18.87 -10.03
C ASP A 25 -2.79 17.92 -10.31
N THR A 26 -2.49 16.67 -10.67
CA THR A 26 -3.50 15.68 -11.08
C THR A 26 -3.62 14.50 -10.11
N VAL A 27 -2.77 14.45 -9.06
CA VAL A 27 -2.70 13.32 -8.12
C VAL A 27 -4.03 13.08 -7.38
N PHE A 28 -4.70 14.14 -6.92
CA PHE A 28 -5.96 13.98 -6.19
C PHE A 28 -7.11 13.55 -7.09
N LEU A 29 -7.15 14.04 -8.34
CA LEU A 29 -8.14 13.60 -9.33
C LEU A 29 -7.92 12.13 -9.68
N TYR A 30 -6.66 11.72 -9.90
CA TYR A 30 -6.31 10.32 -10.13
C TYR A 30 -6.71 9.43 -8.95
N MET A 31 -6.41 9.84 -7.71
CA MET A 31 -6.82 9.11 -6.50
C MET A 31 -8.34 8.96 -6.41
N PHE A 32 -9.10 10.02 -6.71
CA PHE A 32 -10.56 9.95 -6.76
C PHE A 32 -11.02 8.88 -7.76
N VAL A 33 -10.54 8.95 -9.01
CA VAL A 33 -10.90 8.01 -10.07
C VAL A 33 -10.53 6.57 -9.67
N ALA A 34 -9.31 6.34 -9.21
CA ALA A 34 -8.82 5.02 -8.86
C ALA A 34 -9.62 4.39 -7.70
N PHE A 35 -9.89 5.14 -6.62
CA PHE A 35 -10.66 4.62 -5.49
C PHE A 35 -12.15 4.50 -5.77
N PHE A 36 -12.69 5.39 -6.59
CA PHE A 36 -14.07 5.28 -7.07
C PHE A 36 -14.24 4.03 -7.92
N CYS A 37 -13.37 3.81 -8.90
CA CYS A 37 -13.33 2.59 -9.72
C CYS A 37 -13.15 1.33 -8.86
N ALA A 38 -12.27 1.36 -7.85
CA ALA A 38 -12.08 0.24 -6.93
C ALA A 38 -13.34 -0.09 -6.12
N SER A 39 -14.05 0.94 -5.64
CA SER A 39 -15.33 0.80 -4.93
C SER A 39 -16.40 0.20 -5.85
N VAL A 40 -16.57 0.75 -7.06
CA VAL A 40 -17.54 0.27 -8.05
C VAL A 40 -17.24 -1.18 -8.44
N ALA A 41 -15.99 -1.50 -8.75
CA ALA A 41 -15.57 -2.87 -9.07
C ALA A 41 -15.83 -3.82 -7.90
N GLY A 42 -15.57 -3.39 -6.66
CA GLY A 42 -15.92 -4.12 -5.42
C GLY A 42 -17.41 -4.45 -5.33
N GLN A 43 -18.26 -3.44 -5.55
CA GLN A 43 -19.72 -3.59 -5.52
C GLN A 43 -20.23 -4.50 -6.64
N LEU A 44 -19.74 -4.34 -7.87
CA LEU A 44 -20.09 -5.20 -9.00
C LEU A 44 -19.67 -6.66 -8.75
N ALA A 45 -18.42 -6.88 -8.32
CA ALA A 45 -17.93 -8.20 -7.98
C ALA A 45 -18.70 -8.85 -6.83
N HIS A 46 -19.18 -8.04 -5.87
CA HIS A 46 -20.02 -8.52 -4.78
C HIS A 46 -21.42 -8.92 -5.29
N ARG A 47 -22.03 -8.12 -6.16
CA ARG A 47 -23.34 -8.41 -6.78
C ARG A 47 -23.31 -9.65 -7.68
N VAL A 48 -22.27 -9.83 -8.51
CA VAL A 48 -22.12 -11.02 -9.35
C VAL A 48 -21.95 -12.29 -8.52
N ARG A 49 -21.41 -12.17 -7.30
CA ARG A 49 -21.19 -13.28 -6.36
C ARG A 49 -22.28 -13.41 -5.29
N SER A 50 -23.38 -12.67 -5.42
CA SER A 50 -24.47 -12.58 -4.43
C SER A 50 -25.27 -13.87 -4.24
N GLY A 51 -25.06 -14.89 -5.08
CA GLY A 51 -25.59 -16.24 -4.85
C GLY A 51 -25.00 -16.95 -3.61
N ARG A 52 -24.00 -16.36 -2.95
CA ARG A 52 -23.47 -16.79 -1.65
C ARG A 52 -23.86 -15.78 -0.56
N LEU A 53 -24.47 -16.26 0.52
CA LEU A 53 -24.75 -15.48 1.72
C LEU A 53 -23.43 -15.14 2.43
N TRP A 54 -22.92 -13.94 2.20
CA TRP A 54 -21.74 -13.44 2.91
C TRP A 54 -22.16 -12.72 4.20
N PRO A 55 -21.44 -12.91 5.32
CA PRO A 55 -21.75 -12.18 6.54
C PRO A 55 -21.61 -10.67 6.34
N ALA A 56 -22.51 -9.91 6.96
CA ALA A 56 -22.45 -8.46 6.95
C ALA A 56 -21.20 -7.96 7.71
N ILE A 57 -20.60 -6.88 7.21
CA ILE A 57 -19.48 -6.22 7.88
C ILE A 57 -20.04 -5.31 8.97
N PRO A 58 -19.63 -5.47 10.24
CA PRO A 58 -20.04 -4.57 11.31
C PRO A 58 -19.65 -3.12 11.01
N TRP A 59 -20.51 -2.15 11.35
CA TRP A 59 -20.28 -0.73 11.05
C TRP A 59 -18.93 -0.21 11.58
N ARG A 60 -18.49 -0.69 12.76
CA ARG A 60 -17.19 -0.33 13.35
C ARG A 60 -16.03 -0.72 12.44
N GLU A 61 -16.13 -1.88 11.79
CA GLU A 61 -15.11 -2.36 10.85
C GLU A 61 -15.22 -1.62 9.51
N VAL A 62 -16.41 -1.21 9.07
CA VAL A 62 -16.56 -0.31 7.90
C VAL A 62 -15.86 1.02 8.13
N VAL A 63 -16.08 1.66 9.28
CA VAL A 63 -15.41 2.93 9.65
C VAL A 63 -13.90 2.73 9.74
N THR A 64 -13.45 1.66 10.41
CA THR A 64 -12.02 1.36 10.55
C THR A 64 -11.36 1.11 9.20
N LEU A 65 -12.02 0.37 8.30
CA LEU A 65 -11.53 0.12 6.95
C LEU A 65 -11.39 1.41 6.14
N ASN A 66 -12.36 2.32 6.22
CA ASN A 66 -12.30 3.60 5.52
C ASN A 66 -11.20 4.52 6.06
N LEU A 67 -11.11 4.65 7.39
CA LEU A 67 -10.06 5.43 8.03
C LEU A 67 -8.67 4.86 7.71
N ALA A 68 -8.49 3.54 7.85
CA ALA A 68 -7.22 2.90 7.56
C ALA A 68 -6.84 3.00 6.07
N THR A 69 -7.83 2.94 5.16
CA THR A 69 -7.60 3.16 3.72
C THR A 69 -7.18 4.59 3.43
N LEU A 70 -7.86 5.58 4.01
CA LEU A 70 -7.46 6.99 3.89
C LEU A 70 -6.09 7.23 4.48
N MET A 71 -5.79 6.67 5.66
CA MET A 71 -4.46 6.77 6.28
C MET A 71 -3.38 6.16 5.38
N THR A 72 -3.62 4.96 4.85
CA THR A 72 -2.66 4.25 3.98
C THR A 72 -2.38 5.07 2.73
N PHE A 73 -3.39 5.26 1.89
CA PHE A 73 -3.17 5.87 0.58
C PHE A 73 -3.13 7.39 0.62
N GLY A 74 -4.00 8.02 1.41
CA GLY A 74 -4.04 9.48 1.53
C GLY A 74 -2.73 10.03 2.07
N ALA A 75 -2.18 9.44 3.14
CA ALA A 75 -0.89 9.88 3.65
C ALA A 75 0.26 9.50 2.71
N PHE A 76 0.20 8.33 2.05
CA PHE A 76 1.20 7.92 1.05
C PHE A 76 1.29 8.94 -0.11
N TYR A 77 0.18 9.20 -0.80
CA TYR A 77 0.17 10.11 -1.94
C TYR A 77 0.50 11.56 -1.53
N LEU A 78 0.04 12.00 -0.35
CA LEU A 78 0.39 13.32 0.16
C LEU A 78 1.89 13.42 0.50
N ALA A 79 2.51 12.34 1.00
CA ALA A 79 3.96 12.32 1.26
C ALA A 79 4.80 12.49 0.00
N LEU A 80 4.30 12.03 -1.17
CA LEU A 80 4.97 12.19 -2.47
C LEU A 80 5.21 13.65 -2.85
N VAL A 81 4.48 14.60 -2.25
CA VAL A 81 4.68 16.05 -2.46
C VAL A 81 6.04 16.50 -1.94
N TRP A 82 6.58 15.86 -0.89
CA TRP A 82 7.81 16.32 -0.24
C TRP A 82 8.99 15.36 -0.36
N ILE A 83 8.75 14.06 -0.56
CA ILE A 83 9.82 13.06 -0.63
C ILE A 83 9.55 12.03 -1.75
N PRO A 84 10.61 11.41 -2.32
CA PRO A 84 10.46 10.47 -3.42
C PRO A 84 9.59 9.26 -3.10
N ALA A 85 8.88 8.73 -4.11
CA ALA A 85 8.00 7.57 -3.98
C ALA A 85 8.69 6.33 -3.39
N SER A 86 9.95 6.07 -3.78
CA SER A 86 10.74 4.97 -3.26
C SER A 86 11.02 5.08 -1.76
N LEU A 87 11.21 6.30 -1.23
CA LEU A 87 11.37 6.53 0.21
C LEU A 87 10.04 6.42 0.96
N VAL A 88 8.96 7.01 0.43
CA VAL A 88 7.62 6.88 1.04
C VAL A 88 7.23 5.40 1.13
N ALA A 89 7.31 4.69 0.01
CA ALA A 89 7.02 3.27 -0.07
C ALA A 89 7.92 2.49 0.90
N GLY A 90 9.22 2.81 0.97
CA GLY A 90 10.16 2.18 1.90
C GLY A 90 9.74 2.32 3.38
N ILE A 91 9.38 3.52 3.80
CA ILE A 91 8.97 3.80 5.18
C ILE A 91 7.62 3.14 5.49
N GLU A 92 6.63 3.30 4.61
CA GLU A 92 5.30 2.68 4.74
C GLU A 92 5.42 1.16 4.87
N ALA A 93 6.11 0.54 3.91
CA ALA A 93 6.42 -0.88 3.81
C ALA A 93 6.96 -1.45 5.12
N ALA A 94 7.93 -0.74 5.70
CA ALA A 94 8.72 -1.28 6.78
C ALA A 94 8.18 -0.94 8.17
N PHE A 95 7.36 0.11 8.28
CA PHE A 95 6.69 0.43 9.53
C PHE A 95 5.46 -0.45 9.78
N ALA A 96 4.76 -0.89 8.72
CA ALA A 96 3.57 -1.72 8.84
C ALA A 96 3.79 -3.05 9.62
N PRO A 97 4.89 -3.82 9.40
CA PRO A 97 5.22 -4.98 10.22
C PRO A 97 5.38 -4.68 11.70
N LEU A 98 6.04 -3.58 12.06
CA LEU A 98 6.26 -3.19 13.46
C LEU A 98 4.94 -2.90 14.16
N ILE A 99 4.08 -2.10 13.54
CA ILE A 99 2.74 -1.81 14.08
C ILE A 99 1.93 -3.10 14.20
N THR A 100 2.02 -4.00 13.23
CA THR A 100 1.34 -5.29 13.27
C THR A 100 1.83 -6.16 14.43
N LEU A 101 3.14 -6.18 14.71
CA LEU A 101 3.73 -6.87 15.86
C LEU A 101 3.27 -6.25 17.18
N PHE A 102 3.31 -4.92 17.30
CA PHE A 102 2.86 -4.21 18.52
C PHE A 102 1.39 -4.46 18.83
N ILE A 103 0.50 -4.38 17.83
CA ILE A 103 -0.92 -4.70 18.02
C ILE A 103 -1.08 -6.20 18.31
N GLY A 104 -0.27 -7.03 17.64
CA GLY A 104 -0.19 -8.47 17.83
C GLY A 104 0.17 -8.88 19.25
N LEU A 105 0.96 -8.10 20.00
CA LEU A 105 1.28 -8.38 21.41
C LEU A 105 0.04 -8.42 22.32
N ARG A 106 -1.02 -7.67 21.97
CA ARG A 106 -2.30 -7.73 22.71
C ARG A 106 -3.04 -9.04 22.51
N VAL A 107 -2.71 -9.80 21.47
CA VAL A 107 -3.39 -11.05 21.08
C VAL A 107 -2.48 -12.27 21.27
N ARG A 108 -1.18 -12.13 21.00
CA ARG A 108 -0.15 -13.17 21.14
C ARG A 108 0.74 -12.83 22.33
N ARG A 109 0.79 -13.72 23.34
CA ARG A 109 1.54 -13.49 24.59
C ARG A 109 3.06 -13.36 24.42
N ARG A 110 3.66 -13.91 23.35
CA ARG A 110 5.12 -13.82 23.10
C ARG A 110 5.43 -13.74 21.60
N VAL A 111 6.19 -12.73 21.20
CA VAL A 111 6.82 -12.60 19.88
C VAL A 111 8.33 -12.78 20.06
N PRO A 112 8.99 -13.69 19.31
CA PRO A 112 10.43 -13.91 19.45
C PRO A 112 11.26 -12.68 19.08
N ALA A 113 12.36 -12.44 19.80
CA ALA A 113 13.25 -11.29 19.58
C ALA A 113 13.75 -11.17 18.13
N LEU A 114 14.07 -12.29 17.47
CA LEU A 114 14.50 -12.31 16.08
C LEU A 114 13.46 -11.70 15.11
N THR A 115 12.16 -11.83 15.40
CA THR A 115 11.09 -11.25 14.58
C THR A 115 11.09 -9.72 14.68
N TRP A 116 11.38 -9.18 15.86
CA TRP A 116 11.58 -7.74 16.06
C TRP A 116 12.84 -7.25 15.34
N VAL A 117 13.96 -7.97 15.48
CA VAL A 117 15.22 -7.63 14.82
C VAL A 117 15.05 -7.58 13.29
N LEU A 118 14.37 -8.56 12.70
CA LEU A 118 14.11 -8.58 11.26
C LEU A 118 13.19 -7.44 10.82
N ALA A 119 12.10 -7.16 11.55
CA ALA A 119 11.20 -6.05 11.22
C ALA A 119 11.92 -4.67 11.33
N LEU A 120 12.73 -4.48 12.38
CA LEU A 120 13.57 -3.29 12.53
C LEU A 120 14.64 -3.20 11.45
N GLY A 121 15.24 -4.33 11.07
CA GLY A 121 16.21 -4.42 9.97
C GLY A 121 15.58 -4.01 8.63
N VAL A 122 14.37 -4.48 8.34
CA VAL A 122 13.60 -4.06 7.15
C VAL A 122 13.36 -2.55 7.19
N LEU A 123 12.99 -1.97 8.35
CA LEU A 123 12.81 -0.51 8.49
C LEU A 123 14.09 0.28 8.28
N ALA A 124 15.17 -0.10 8.97
CA ALA A 124 16.45 0.56 8.83
C ALA A 124 16.96 0.49 7.38
N CYS A 125 16.84 -0.68 6.75
CA CYS A 125 17.26 -0.89 5.36
C CYS A 125 16.42 -0.07 4.38
N SER A 126 15.10 0.00 4.55
CA SER A 126 14.22 0.81 3.70
C SER A 126 14.46 2.31 3.84
N ILE A 127 14.69 2.81 5.05
CA ILE A 127 15.05 4.22 5.29
C ILE A 127 16.41 4.52 4.66
N ALA A 128 17.41 3.67 4.89
CA ALA A 128 18.74 3.83 4.30
C ALA A 128 18.69 3.80 2.77
N PHE A 129 17.87 2.92 2.20
CA PHE A 129 17.66 2.80 0.77
C PHE A 129 17.08 4.09 0.18
N GLY A 130 16.02 4.64 0.76
CA GLY A 130 15.45 5.90 0.30
C GLY A 130 16.38 7.10 0.54
N ALA A 131 17.15 7.11 1.65
CA ALA A 131 18.16 8.13 1.90
C ALA A 131 19.29 8.12 0.85
N ALA A 132 19.76 6.94 0.44
CA ALA A 132 20.75 6.79 -0.62
C ALA A 132 20.26 7.33 -1.98
N GLN A 133 18.95 7.27 -2.24
CA GLN A 133 18.34 7.91 -3.41
C GLN A 133 18.20 9.43 -3.25
N ASN A 134 18.01 9.91 -2.02
CA ASN A 134 17.78 11.32 -1.70
C ASN A 134 19.03 12.20 -1.68
N GLN A 135 20.25 11.64 -1.66
CA GLN A 135 21.48 12.44 -1.74
C GLN A 135 21.54 13.31 -3.02
N ALA A 136 20.70 13.02 -4.02
CA ALA A 136 20.54 13.81 -5.22
C ALA A 136 19.59 15.03 -5.10
N LEU A 137 18.74 15.12 -4.06
CA LEU A 137 17.53 15.98 -4.08
C LEU A 137 17.53 17.18 -3.11
N ALA A 138 18.52 17.32 -2.21
CA ALA A 138 18.70 18.47 -1.32
C ALA A 138 17.41 19.01 -0.64
N ILE A 139 16.57 18.11 -0.12
CA ILE A 139 15.24 18.46 0.42
C ILE A 139 15.36 19.22 1.76
N PRO A 140 14.68 20.38 1.94
CA PRO A 140 14.64 21.11 3.20
C PRO A 140 14.10 20.27 4.39
N GLY A 141 14.73 20.45 5.56
CA GLY A 141 14.46 19.64 6.76
C GLY A 141 12.98 19.51 7.19
N PRO A 142 12.19 20.60 7.27
CA PRO A 142 10.78 20.51 7.69
C PRO A 142 9.88 19.73 6.72
N GLN A 143 10.12 19.85 5.42
CA GLN A 143 9.38 19.15 4.37
C GLN A 143 9.68 17.65 4.40
N TYR A 144 10.96 17.31 4.57
CA TYR A 144 11.41 15.93 4.75
C TYR A 144 10.74 15.27 5.97
N ILE A 145 10.73 15.93 7.13
CA ILE A 145 10.09 15.42 8.35
C ILE A 145 8.59 15.19 8.14
N THR A 146 7.92 16.11 7.44
CA THR A 146 6.48 16.01 7.14
C THR A 146 6.21 14.79 6.25
N GLY A 147 7.00 14.60 5.19
CA GLY A 147 6.90 13.43 4.31
C GLY A 147 7.12 12.11 5.05
N VAL A 148 8.14 12.04 5.92
CA VAL A 148 8.41 10.84 6.75
C VAL A 148 7.26 10.55 7.71
N ALA A 149 6.72 11.56 8.39
CA ALA A 149 5.60 11.40 9.32
C ALA A 149 4.34 10.87 8.62
N LEU A 150 4.06 11.35 7.41
CA LEU A 150 2.97 10.85 6.58
C LEU A 150 3.21 9.41 6.09
N ALA A 151 4.44 9.07 5.71
CA ALA A 151 4.78 7.70 5.31
C ALA A 151 4.66 6.70 6.49
N LEU A 152 5.02 7.10 7.71
CA LEU A 152 4.75 6.31 8.92
C LEU A 152 3.25 6.15 9.19
N THR A 153 2.47 7.21 8.97
CA THR A 153 1.01 7.18 9.08
C THR A 153 0.40 6.19 8.07
N ALA A 154 0.93 6.18 6.84
CA ALA A 154 0.54 5.22 5.81
C ALA A 154 0.82 3.78 6.27
N GLY A 155 2.02 3.51 6.79
CA GLY A 155 2.39 2.18 7.29
C GLY A 155 1.51 1.70 8.43
N ALA A 156 1.12 2.59 9.35
CA ALA A 156 0.17 2.28 10.40
C ALA A 156 -1.22 1.94 9.84
N GLY A 157 -1.70 2.70 8.84
CA GLY A 157 -2.92 2.38 8.10
C GLY A 157 -2.88 0.99 7.46
N MET A 158 -1.78 0.65 6.80
CA MET A 158 -1.59 -0.65 6.15
C MET A 158 -1.65 -1.80 7.17
N ALA A 159 -1.01 -1.63 8.34
CA ALA A 159 -1.07 -2.62 9.42
C ALA A 159 -2.50 -2.85 9.92
N VAL A 160 -3.27 -1.78 10.14
CA VAL A 160 -4.68 -1.86 10.54
C VAL A 160 -5.51 -2.55 9.46
N LEU A 161 -5.31 -2.21 8.18
CA LEU A 161 -5.98 -2.87 7.06
C LEU A 161 -5.70 -4.37 7.03
N ALA A 162 -4.46 -4.78 7.20
CA ALA A 162 -4.08 -6.20 7.21
C ALA A 162 -4.77 -6.96 8.36
N LEU A 163 -4.76 -6.38 9.57
CA LEU A 163 -5.38 -6.97 10.76
C LEU A 163 -6.90 -7.12 10.64
N VAL A 164 -7.60 -6.05 10.22
CA VAL A 164 -9.06 -6.06 10.06
C VAL A 164 -9.47 -6.96 8.90
N SER A 165 -8.76 -6.92 7.78
CA SER A 165 -9.02 -7.78 6.61
C SER A 165 -8.86 -9.25 6.97
N HIS A 166 -7.80 -9.62 7.70
CA HIS A 166 -7.59 -11.00 8.15
C HIS A 166 -8.71 -11.47 9.08
N ARG A 167 -9.13 -10.63 10.03
CA ARG A 167 -10.23 -10.95 10.95
C ARG A 167 -11.56 -11.15 10.22
N LEU A 168 -11.88 -10.27 9.28
CA LEU A 168 -13.06 -10.39 8.43
C LEU A 168 -13.01 -11.63 7.54
N GLY A 169 -11.83 -11.94 6.99
CA GLY A 169 -11.61 -13.18 6.23
C GLY A 169 -11.89 -14.43 7.06
N LYS A 170 -11.44 -14.47 8.32
CA LYS A 170 -11.75 -15.56 9.26
C LYS A 170 -13.23 -15.69 9.60
N ARG A 171 -13.98 -14.58 9.55
CA ARG A 171 -15.44 -14.58 9.70
C ARG A 171 -16.18 -14.99 8.42
N GLY A 172 -15.46 -15.31 7.35
CA GLY A 172 -16.05 -15.70 6.08
C GLY A 172 -16.55 -14.54 5.22
N VAL A 173 -16.25 -13.28 5.56
CA VAL A 173 -16.57 -12.14 4.68
C VAL A 173 -15.79 -12.26 3.38
N SER A 174 -16.35 -11.81 2.26
CA SER A 174 -15.65 -11.86 0.96
C SER A 174 -14.73 -10.66 0.73
N ALA A 175 -13.68 -10.85 -0.08
CA ALA A 175 -12.79 -9.75 -0.48
C ALA A 175 -13.55 -8.64 -1.23
N ALA A 176 -14.50 -9.02 -2.09
CA ALA A 176 -15.34 -8.08 -2.83
C ALA A 176 -16.19 -7.22 -1.89
N SER A 177 -16.76 -7.81 -0.82
CA SER A 177 -17.52 -7.08 0.19
C SER A 177 -16.68 -6.04 0.92
N ILE A 178 -15.43 -6.37 1.26
CA ILE A 178 -14.51 -5.43 1.92
C ILE A 178 -14.13 -4.29 0.97
N LEU A 179 -13.81 -4.62 -0.29
CA LEU A 179 -13.46 -3.63 -1.32
C LEU A 179 -14.62 -2.71 -1.66
N ALA A 180 -15.86 -3.21 -1.64
CA ALA A 180 -17.06 -2.44 -1.92
C ALA A 180 -17.27 -1.28 -0.93
N VAL A 181 -16.80 -1.42 0.32
CA VAL A 181 -17.11 -0.47 1.39
C VAL A 181 -15.92 0.35 1.87
N ARG A 182 -14.67 -0.07 1.62
CA ARG A 182 -13.49 0.52 2.30
C ARG A 182 -12.94 1.81 1.70
N TYR A 183 -13.44 2.25 0.54
CA TYR A 183 -12.87 3.37 -0.21
C TYR A 183 -13.69 4.65 -0.16
N HIS A 184 -14.87 4.65 0.46
CA HIS A 184 -15.80 5.79 0.47
C HIS A 184 -15.15 7.07 0.97
N LEU A 185 -14.50 7.01 2.12
CA LEU A 185 -13.83 8.18 2.68
C LEU A 185 -12.65 8.63 1.80
N ALA A 186 -11.90 7.68 1.24
CA ALA A 186 -10.73 7.97 0.42
C ALA A 186 -11.09 8.72 -0.87
N TYR A 187 -12.10 8.25 -1.64
CA TYR A 187 -12.49 8.95 -2.85
C TYR A 187 -13.21 10.28 -2.53
N VAL A 188 -13.97 10.39 -1.43
CA VAL A 188 -14.60 11.67 -1.05
C VAL A 188 -13.55 12.72 -0.72
N VAL A 189 -12.56 12.39 0.11
CA VAL A 189 -11.48 13.31 0.46
C VAL A 189 -10.65 13.66 -0.77
N ALA A 190 -10.31 12.67 -1.60
CA ALA A 190 -9.57 12.91 -2.85
C ALA A 190 -10.34 13.85 -3.79
N LEU A 191 -11.66 13.67 -3.92
CA LEU A 191 -12.50 14.57 -4.70
C LEU A 191 -12.43 16.00 -4.14
N LEU A 192 -12.67 16.18 -2.84
CA LEU A 192 -12.64 17.51 -2.20
C LEU A 192 -11.29 18.23 -2.39
N LEU A 193 -10.18 17.50 -2.29
CA LEU A 193 -8.85 18.03 -2.56
C LEU A 193 -8.67 18.38 -4.05
N ALA A 194 -9.13 17.52 -4.96
CA ALA A 194 -9.13 17.79 -6.39
C ALA A 194 -9.99 19.02 -6.74
N LEU A 195 -11.14 19.25 -6.08
CA LEU A 195 -11.94 20.46 -6.29
C LEU A 195 -11.16 21.72 -5.88
N ARG A 196 -10.35 21.62 -4.81
CA ARG A 196 -9.57 22.74 -4.26
C ARG A 196 -8.39 23.12 -5.15
N GLU A 197 -7.72 22.16 -5.77
CA GLU A 197 -6.51 22.39 -6.57
C GLU A 197 -6.77 22.94 -7.99
N ASN A 198 -8.02 23.32 -8.31
CA ASN A 198 -8.45 23.91 -9.58
C ASN A 198 -8.41 23.07 -10.90
N PRO A 199 -8.25 21.73 -10.96
CA PRO A 199 -8.44 20.99 -12.23
C PRO A 199 -9.87 21.05 -12.79
N LEU A 200 -10.86 21.55 -12.05
CA LEU A 200 -12.23 21.81 -12.57
C LEU A 200 -12.46 23.23 -13.11
N LYS A 201 -11.44 24.10 -13.11
CA LYS A 201 -11.46 25.31 -13.95
C LYS A 201 -11.09 25.02 -15.39
N VAL A 202 -10.57 23.82 -15.64
CA VAL A 202 -10.31 23.30 -16.97
C VAL A 202 -11.65 22.86 -17.57
N GLY A 203 -11.90 23.17 -18.84
CA GLY A 203 -13.20 22.92 -19.47
C GLY A 203 -13.60 21.45 -19.41
N LEU A 204 -14.91 21.16 -19.51
CA LEU A 204 -15.43 19.79 -19.58
C LEU A 204 -14.67 18.88 -20.59
N PRO A 205 -14.23 19.36 -21.76
CA PRO A 205 -13.45 18.54 -22.70
C PRO A 205 -12.11 18.05 -22.14
N ASP A 206 -11.38 18.89 -21.42
CA ASP A 206 -10.04 18.56 -20.90
C ASP A 206 -10.14 17.62 -19.69
N LEU A 207 -11.19 17.78 -18.89
CA LEU A 207 -11.53 16.82 -17.82
C LEU A 207 -11.84 15.44 -18.42
N LEU A 208 -12.69 15.39 -19.44
CA LEU A 208 -13.02 14.14 -20.13
C LEU A 208 -11.78 13.51 -20.78
N GLY A 209 -10.92 14.32 -21.41
CA GLY A 209 -9.64 13.87 -21.95
C GLY A 209 -8.74 13.25 -20.89
N SER A 210 -8.71 13.82 -19.69
CA SER A 210 -7.96 13.27 -18.56
C SER A 210 -8.54 11.94 -18.07
N LEU A 211 -9.87 11.83 -17.99
CA LEU A 211 -10.54 10.61 -17.53
C LEU A 211 -10.34 9.41 -18.46
N VAL A 212 -10.20 9.64 -19.77
CA VAL A 212 -10.01 8.57 -20.78
C VAL A 212 -8.80 7.69 -20.46
N TRP A 213 -7.71 8.26 -19.95
CA TRP A 213 -6.52 7.49 -19.59
C TRP A 213 -6.44 7.17 -18.09
N MET A 214 -6.98 8.04 -17.21
CA MET A 214 -6.96 7.80 -15.77
C MET A 214 -7.79 6.59 -15.34
N VAL A 215 -8.93 6.35 -16.00
CA VAL A 215 -9.80 5.20 -15.69
C VAL A 215 -9.12 3.86 -15.99
N PRO A 216 -8.63 3.57 -17.23
CA PRO A 216 -7.95 2.31 -17.50
C PRO A 216 -6.67 2.15 -16.68
N LEU A 217 -5.92 3.25 -16.45
CA LEU A 217 -4.76 3.22 -15.56
C LEU A 217 -5.17 2.87 -14.13
N GLY A 218 -6.20 3.51 -13.56
CA GLY A 218 -6.69 3.20 -12.22
C GLY A 218 -7.19 1.75 -12.10
N ILE A 219 -7.84 1.21 -13.12
CA ILE A 219 -8.28 -0.19 -13.13
C ILE A 219 -7.07 -1.14 -13.12
N ALA A 220 -6.13 -0.96 -14.04
CA ALA A 220 -4.99 -1.85 -14.20
C ALA A 220 -3.99 -1.72 -13.04
N ALA A 221 -3.72 -0.50 -12.60
CA ALA A 221 -2.66 -0.16 -11.66
C ALA A 221 -3.12 -0.17 -10.20
N VAL A 222 -4.43 0.00 -9.93
CA VAL A 222 -4.95 0.10 -8.56
C VAL A 222 -6.00 -0.97 -8.27
N VAL A 223 -7.05 -1.06 -9.08
CA VAL A 223 -8.16 -2.00 -8.81
C VAL A 223 -7.67 -3.45 -8.81
N LEU A 224 -7.04 -3.91 -9.89
CA LEU A 224 -6.61 -5.29 -10.03
C LEU A 224 -5.61 -5.72 -8.92
N PRO A 225 -4.53 -4.96 -8.63
CA PRO A 225 -3.63 -5.30 -7.54
C PRO A 225 -4.33 -5.31 -6.18
N LEU A 226 -5.24 -4.35 -5.91
CA LEU A 226 -5.95 -4.31 -4.63
C LEU A 226 -6.89 -5.48 -4.42
N PHE A 227 -7.50 -6.03 -5.48
CA PHE A 227 -8.28 -7.26 -5.38
C PHE A 227 -7.42 -8.47 -4.98
N LEU A 228 -6.22 -8.59 -5.56
CA LEU A 228 -5.25 -9.64 -5.25
C LEU A 228 -4.72 -9.50 -3.83
N ILE A 229 -4.26 -8.30 -3.47
CA ILE A 229 -3.74 -7.98 -2.13
C ILE A 229 -4.84 -8.24 -1.10
N GLN A 230 -6.04 -7.69 -1.27
CA GLN A 230 -7.15 -7.89 -0.32
C GLN A 230 -7.44 -9.37 -0.09
N SER A 231 -7.57 -10.13 -1.17
CA SER A 231 -7.79 -11.57 -1.11
C SER A 231 -6.66 -12.28 -0.37
N GLY A 232 -5.43 -11.82 -0.57
CA GLY A 232 -4.26 -12.32 0.11
C GLY A 232 -4.22 -12.00 1.62
N MET A 233 -4.50 -10.75 2.01
CA MET A 233 -4.52 -10.28 3.41
C MET A 233 -5.52 -11.08 4.26
N MET A 234 -6.64 -11.48 3.66
CA MET A 234 -7.67 -12.27 4.34
C MET A 234 -7.22 -13.70 4.69
N ARG A 235 -6.22 -14.24 3.99
CA ARG A 235 -5.80 -15.65 4.07
C ARG A 235 -4.41 -15.84 4.64
N THR A 236 -3.67 -14.76 4.87
CA THR A 236 -2.28 -14.80 5.31
C THR A 236 -2.19 -14.11 6.67
N ASP A 237 -1.27 -14.52 7.53
CA ASP A 237 -1.04 -13.82 8.80
C ASP A 237 -0.80 -12.32 8.54
N PRO A 238 -1.39 -11.39 9.33
CA PRO A 238 -1.23 -9.96 9.11
C PRO A 238 0.22 -9.50 9.11
N THR A 239 1.08 -10.10 9.95
CA THR A 239 2.48 -9.71 10.06
C THR A 239 3.25 -10.13 8.82
N LEU A 240 3.02 -11.36 8.38
CA LEU A 240 3.59 -11.87 7.15
C LEU A 240 3.08 -11.10 5.92
N THR A 241 1.81 -10.71 5.92
CA THR A 241 1.21 -9.85 4.89
C THR A 241 1.95 -8.53 4.78
N THR A 242 2.16 -7.82 5.89
CA THR A 242 2.84 -6.52 5.87
C THR A 242 4.33 -6.66 5.55
N VAL A 243 4.99 -7.75 5.94
CA VAL A 243 6.38 -8.04 5.52
C VAL A 243 6.48 -8.33 4.03
N MET A 244 5.54 -9.08 3.44
CA MET A 244 5.51 -9.30 1.99
C MET A 244 5.27 -7.99 1.23
N MET A 245 4.37 -7.15 1.74
CA MET A 245 4.15 -5.80 1.21
C MET A 245 5.41 -4.93 1.32
N ALA A 246 6.31 -5.22 2.27
CA ALA A 246 7.57 -4.49 2.38
C ALA A 246 8.52 -4.69 1.19
N GLY A 247 8.22 -5.64 0.29
CA GLY A 247 8.92 -5.83 -0.98
C GLY A 247 8.47 -4.88 -2.09
N LEU A 248 7.36 -4.14 -1.92
CA LEU A 248 6.84 -3.17 -2.90
C LEU A 248 7.88 -2.15 -3.37
N PRO A 249 8.66 -1.50 -2.49
CA PRO A 249 9.67 -0.51 -2.90
C PRO A 249 10.75 -1.14 -3.77
N ALA A 250 11.08 -2.41 -3.54
CA ALA A 250 12.07 -3.12 -4.34
C ALA A 250 11.58 -3.31 -5.78
N ILE A 251 10.29 -3.64 -5.94
CA ILE A 251 9.67 -3.83 -7.24
C ILE A 251 9.51 -2.47 -7.96
N SER A 252 9.08 -1.43 -7.25
CA SER A 252 9.00 -0.06 -7.79
C SER A 252 10.37 0.41 -8.29
N PHE A 253 11.42 0.23 -7.48
CA PHE A 253 12.77 0.62 -7.85
C PHE A 253 13.29 -0.16 -9.07
N LEU A 254 13.10 -1.48 -9.13
CA LEU A 254 13.49 -2.25 -10.31
C LEU A 254 12.78 -1.75 -11.56
N THR A 255 11.51 -1.36 -11.43
CA THR A 255 10.71 -0.79 -12.52
C THR A 255 11.26 0.57 -12.95
N GLU A 256 11.54 1.47 -12.00
CA GLU A 256 12.16 2.79 -12.24
C GLU A 256 13.54 2.67 -12.88
N ALA A 257 14.38 1.76 -12.39
CA ALA A 257 15.74 1.56 -12.89
C ALA A 257 15.76 0.94 -14.29
N ILE A 258 14.95 -0.10 -14.54
CA ILE A 258 15.01 -0.90 -15.77
C ILE A 258 14.12 -0.30 -16.87
N LEU A 259 12.87 0.07 -16.55
CA LEU A 259 11.90 0.52 -17.55
C LEU A 259 11.96 2.03 -17.79
N LEU A 260 12.28 2.80 -16.75
CA LEU A 260 12.25 4.27 -16.81
C LEU A 260 13.67 4.89 -16.87
N GLY A 261 14.73 4.07 -16.75
CA GLY A 261 16.12 4.54 -16.86
C GLY A 261 16.55 5.51 -15.75
N SER A 262 15.93 5.41 -14.57
CA SER A 262 16.26 6.29 -13.45
C SER A 262 17.70 6.09 -12.96
N ARG A 263 18.34 7.16 -12.48
CA ARG A 263 19.71 7.09 -11.96
C ARG A 263 19.76 6.18 -10.74
N THR A 264 20.70 5.24 -10.73
CA THR A 264 20.91 4.32 -9.60
C THR A 264 22.34 4.42 -9.06
N THR A 265 22.54 4.00 -7.82
CA THR A 265 23.86 3.92 -7.18
C THR A 265 24.14 2.49 -6.74
N VAL A 266 25.42 2.14 -6.58
CA VAL A 266 25.82 0.83 -6.02
C VAL A 266 25.22 0.62 -4.63
N ALA A 267 25.13 1.68 -3.82
CA ALA A 267 24.51 1.63 -2.50
C ALA A 267 23.02 1.27 -2.58
N SER A 268 22.27 1.85 -3.53
CA SER A 268 20.86 1.52 -3.76
C SER A 268 20.68 0.03 -4.08
N TRP A 269 21.52 -0.55 -4.94
CA TRP A 269 21.47 -1.97 -5.27
C TRP A 269 21.82 -2.89 -4.09
N ALA A 270 22.86 -2.55 -3.32
CA ALA A 270 23.24 -3.33 -2.14
C ALA A 270 22.13 -3.35 -1.08
N LEU A 271 21.50 -2.20 -0.83
CA LEU A 271 20.39 -2.06 0.11
C LEU A 271 19.13 -2.78 -0.38
N LEU A 272 18.87 -2.78 -1.69
CA LEU A 272 17.79 -3.56 -2.30
C LEU A 272 17.97 -5.07 -2.05
N VAL A 273 19.16 -5.60 -2.29
CA VAL A 273 19.49 -7.02 -2.06
C VAL A 273 19.33 -7.37 -0.59
N LEU A 274 19.83 -6.51 0.32
CA LEU A 274 19.67 -6.70 1.76
C LEU A 274 18.18 -6.70 2.17
N LEU A 275 17.38 -5.78 1.64
CA LEU A 275 15.94 -5.70 1.91
C LEU A 275 15.22 -7.00 1.50
N VAL A 276 15.48 -7.50 0.28
CA VAL A 276 14.90 -8.75 -0.21
C VAL A 276 15.35 -9.95 0.65
N ALA A 277 16.62 -10.00 1.05
CA ALA A 277 17.14 -11.04 1.92
C ALA A 277 16.48 -11.04 3.31
N LEU A 278 16.27 -9.86 3.90
CA LEU A 278 15.59 -9.71 5.19
C LEU A 278 14.13 -10.15 5.12
N ILE A 279 13.40 -9.75 4.07
CA ILE A 279 12.00 -10.15 3.83
C ILE A 279 11.91 -11.66 3.62
N GLY A 280 12.81 -12.23 2.80
CA GLY A 280 12.87 -13.67 2.54
C GLY A 280 13.15 -14.47 3.82
N THR A 281 14.13 -14.02 4.62
CA THR A 281 14.50 -14.65 5.89
C THR A 281 13.33 -14.62 6.88
N TYR A 282 12.65 -13.47 6.99
CA TYR A 282 11.44 -13.35 7.81
C TYR A 282 10.36 -14.36 7.37
N GLY A 283 10.07 -14.42 6.07
CA GLY A 283 9.07 -15.33 5.52
C GLY A 283 9.38 -16.80 5.81
N VAL A 284 10.63 -17.22 5.63
CA VAL A 284 11.07 -18.60 5.92
C VAL A 284 10.90 -18.94 7.41
N ILE A 285 11.27 -18.03 8.30
CA ILE A 285 11.13 -18.25 9.75
C ILE A 285 9.65 -18.35 10.16
N ASP A 286 8.79 -17.50 9.60
CA ASP A 286 7.36 -17.49 9.92
C ASP A 286 6.66 -18.78 9.44
N VAL A 287 6.98 -19.25 8.23
CA VAL A 287 6.48 -20.53 7.70
C VAL A 287 6.92 -21.71 8.57
N ARG A 288 8.21 -21.77 8.93
CA ARG A 288 8.75 -22.85 9.78
C ARG A 288 8.12 -22.89 11.18
N ARG A 289 7.61 -21.77 11.68
CA ARG A 289 6.91 -21.70 12.98
C ARG A 289 5.46 -22.11 12.92
N THR A 290 4.82 -21.94 11.78
CA THR A 290 3.38 -22.19 11.61
C THR A 290 3.08 -23.62 11.14
N GLN A 291 4.07 -24.35 10.61
CA GLN A 291 3.93 -25.78 10.37
C GLN A 291 4.00 -26.57 11.70
N PRO A 292 3.08 -27.52 11.93
CA PRO A 292 3.18 -28.43 13.06
C PRO A 292 4.49 -29.21 12.95
N ARG A 293 5.27 -29.27 14.03
CA ARG A 293 6.40 -30.19 14.12
C ARG A 293 5.80 -31.60 14.14
N LEU A 294 5.98 -32.33 13.04
CA LEU A 294 5.74 -33.77 12.98
C LEU A 294 6.73 -34.49 13.89
#